data_AF-A0A1J3E2I2-F1
#
_entry.id   AF-A0A1J3E2I2-F1
#
_cell.length_a   1.000
_cell.length_b   1.000
_cell.length_c   1.000
_cell.angle_alpha   90.00
_cell.angle_beta   90.00
_cell.angle_gamma   90.00
#
_symmetry.space_group_name_H-M   'P 1'
#
loop_
_entity.id
_entity.type
_entity.pdbx_description
1 polymer ?
#
loop_
_entity_poly.entity_id
_entity_poly.type
_entity_poly.pdbx_seq_one_letter_code
_entity_poly.pdbx_strand_id
1 'polypeptide(L)'
;AENTWSTELESIFWEAGIEAYQYKGDKRTRLHMLIADFLAVLFSMNYSSNFLILSENKQDMEQDPRFSRFRKALENNGFFLVSAHTDKLIIEDTKPVHSETA
;
A
#
# COMPACT_ATOMS: atom_id res chain seq x y z
N ALA A 1 0.49 -22.75 6.07
CA ALA A 1 0.91 -22.08 4.82
C ALA A 1 -0.26 -21.23 4.31
N GLU A 2 -0.65 -20.23 5.10
CA GLU A 2 -1.95 -19.52 4.94
C GLU A 2 -1.88 -18.19 4.20
N ASN A 3 -0.69 -17.74 3.77
CA ASN A 3 -0.51 -16.41 3.18
C ASN A 3 0.07 -16.43 1.76
N THR A 4 0.05 -17.58 1.08
CA THR A 4 0.44 -17.65 -0.33
C THR A 4 -0.80 -17.39 -1.18
N TRP A 5 -0.77 -16.36 -2.01
CA TRP A 5 -1.87 -16.11 -2.95
C TRP A 5 -2.00 -17.28 -3.93
N SER A 6 -3.21 -17.51 -4.44
CA SER A 6 -3.36 -18.39 -5.59
C SER A 6 -2.65 -17.76 -6.79
N THR A 7 -2.05 -18.59 -7.64
CA THR A 7 -1.46 -18.14 -8.92
C THR A 7 -2.48 -17.42 -9.81
N GLU A 8 -3.76 -17.73 -9.62
CA GLU A 8 -4.88 -17.06 -10.29
C GLU A 8 -5.02 -15.59 -9.86
N LEU A 9 -4.93 -15.29 -8.56
CA LEU A 9 -4.98 -13.90 -8.07
C LEU A 9 -3.79 -13.09 -8.59
N GLU A 10 -2.59 -13.70 -8.62
CA GLU A 10 -1.40 -13.04 -9.16
C GLU A 10 -1.57 -12.68 -10.65
N SER A 11 -2.14 -13.58 -11.46
CA SER A 11 -2.48 -13.30 -12.87
C SER A 11 -3.49 -12.16 -13.00
N ILE A 12 -4.54 -12.16 -12.17
CA ILE A 12 -5.58 -11.11 -12.20
C ILE A 12 -4.99 -9.73 -11.92
N PHE A 13 -4.13 -9.61 -10.89
CA PHE A 13 -3.50 -8.33 -10.57
C PHE A 13 -2.55 -7.88 -11.68
N TRP A 14 -1.73 -8.80 -12.21
CA TRP A 14 -0.84 -8.49 -13.32
C TRP A 14 -1.59 -7.98 -14.55
N GLU A 15 -2.68 -8.65 -14.94
CA GLU A 15 -3.54 -8.23 -16.06
C GLU A 15 -4.22 -6.86 -15.80
N ALA A 16 -4.51 -6.54 -14.54
CA ALA A 16 -5.02 -5.24 -14.12
C ALA A 16 -3.94 -4.15 -14.03
N GLY A 17 -2.67 -4.46 -14.34
CA GLY A 17 -1.55 -3.52 -14.21
C GLY A 17 -1.16 -3.24 -12.76
N ILE A 18 -1.50 -4.14 -11.85
CA ILE A 18 -1.18 -4.05 -10.42
C ILE A 18 -0.02 -5.00 -10.13
N GLU A 19 1.10 -4.44 -9.69
CA GLU A 19 2.22 -5.22 -9.20
C GLU A 19 1.96 -5.67 -7.76
N ALA A 20 1.99 -6.98 -7.54
CA ALA A 20 1.76 -7.58 -6.24
C ALA A 20 2.98 -8.34 -5.73
N TYR A 21 3.37 -8.06 -4.48
CA TYR A 21 4.56 -8.65 -3.86
C TYR A 21 4.20 -9.38 -2.57
N GLN A 22 4.45 -10.70 -2.55
CA GLN A 22 4.20 -11.57 -1.40
C GLN A 22 5.42 -11.62 -0.47
N TYR A 23 5.66 -10.51 0.22
CA TYR A 23 6.74 -10.40 1.20
C TYR A 23 6.59 -11.42 2.34
N LYS A 24 7.62 -12.22 2.58
CA LYS A 24 7.69 -13.19 3.69
C LYS A 24 8.29 -12.55 4.95
N GLY A 25 7.91 -13.04 6.13
CA GLY A 25 8.43 -12.60 7.43
C GLY A 25 7.37 -11.91 8.31
N ASP A 26 7.81 -11.37 9.45
CA ASP A 26 6.93 -10.66 10.36
C ASP A 26 6.45 -9.30 9.78
N LYS A 27 5.54 -8.61 10.48
CA LYS A 27 5.00 -7.31 10.02
C LYS A 27 6.11 -6.30 9.70
N ARG A 28 7.12 -6.20 10.57
CA ARG A 28 8.24 -5.26 10.44
C ARG A 28 9.13 -5.60 9.24
N THR A 29 9.46 -6.88 9.05
CA THR A 29 10.27 -7.37 7.92
C THR A 29 9.58 -7.04 6.60
N ARG A 30 8.28 -7.31 6.51
CA ARG A 30 7.47 -6.99 5.31
C ARG A 30 7.43 -5.48 5.03
N LEU A 31 7.25 -4.65 6.05
CA LEU A 31 7.33 -3.19 5.89
C LEU A 31 8.70 -2.73 5.37
N HIS A 32 9.79 -3.31 5.88
CA HIS A 32 11.13 -2.93 5.43
C HIS A 32 11.39 -3.31 3.96
N MET A 33 10.93 -4.50 3.53
CA MET A 33 11.06 -4.90 2.13
C MET A 33 10.22 -4.01 1.23
N LEU A 34 8.98 -3.68 1.63
CA LEU A 34 8.15 -2.72 0.91
C LEU A 34 8.84 -1.36 0.76
N ILE A 35 9.44 -0.82 1.83
CA ILE A 35 10.18 0.46 1.77
C ILE A 35 11.39 0.35 0.82
N ALA A 36 12.14 -0.75 0.87
CA ALA A 36 13.32 -0.94 0.04
C ALA A 36 12.96 -1.01 -1.45
N ASP A 37 11.97 -1.83 -1.81
CA ASP A 37 11.52 -2.00 -3.19
C ASP A 37 10.89 -0.70 -3.71
N PHE A 38 10.11 -0.01 -2.88
CA PHE A 38 9.56 1.28 -3.24
C PHE A 38 10.65 2.33 -3.50
N LEU A 39 11.69 2.41 -2.65
CA LEU A 39 12.83 3.30 -2.90
C LEU A 39 13.54 2.95 -4.22
N ALA A 40 13.70 1.66 -4.54
CA ALA A 40 14.32 1.24 -5.79
C ALA A 40 13.51 1.70 -7.02
N VAL A 41 12.18 1.64 -6.95
CA VAL A 41 11.29 2.20 -7.99
C VAL A 41 11.46 3.71 -8.09
N LEU A 42 11.53 4.43 -6.97
CA LEU A 42 11.73 5.88 -7.02
C LEU A 42 13.05 6.29 -7.66
N PHE A 43 14.12 5.53 -7.44
CA PHE A 43 15.39 5.78 -8.09
C PHE A 43 15.34 5.60 -9.61
N SER A 44 14.38 4.84 -10.15
CA SER A 44 14.17 4.71 -11.59
C SER A 44 13.17 5.73 -12.16
N MET A 45 12.41 6.42 -11.30
CA MET A 45 11.48 7.47 -11.71
C MET A 45 12.21 8.80 -11.96
N ASN A 46 11.97 9.40 -13.13
CA ASN A 46 12.55 10.69 -13.53
C ASN A 46 11.65 11.91 -13.23
N TYR A 47 10.63 11.76 -12.36
CA TYR A 47 9.66 12.83 -12.08
C TYR A 47 9.12 12.75 -10.64
N SER A 48 8.78 13.91 -10.08
CA SER A 48 8.13 14.01 -8.76
C SER A 48 6.68 13.51 -8.82
N SER A 49 6.23 12.82 -7.78
CA SER A 49 4.88 12.25 -7.68
C SER A 49 4.34 12.30 -6.26
N ASN A 50 3.02 12.17 -6.14
CA ASN A 50 2.33 11.99 -4.87
C ASN A 50 2.06 10.51 -4.63
N PHE A 51 2.26 10.05 -3.40
CA PHE A 51 2.11 8.65 -3.02
C PHE A 51 1.09 8.49 -1.90
N LEU A 52 0.33 7.41 -2.01
CA LEU A 52 -0.61 6.98 -0.99
C LEU A 52 -0.23 5.58 -0.53
N ILE A 53 0.01 5.43 0.78
CA ILE A 53 0.20 4.14 1.42
C ILE A 53 -1.07 3.78 2.19
N LEU A 54 -1.65 2.64 1.84
CA LEU A 54 -2.81 2.07 2.53
C LEU A 54 -2.32 0.91 3.38
N SER A 55 -2.70 0.91 4.67
CA SER A 55 -2.30 -0.16 5.58
C SER A 55 -3.33 -0.36 6.68
N GLU A 56 -3.76 -1.61 6.86
CA GLU A 56 -4.53 -2.03 8.05
C GLU A 56 -3.73 -1.85 9.35
N ASN A 57 -2.40 -1.86 9.24
CA ASN A 57 -1.49 -1.67 10.37
C ASN A 57 -0.91 -0.25 10.36
N LYS A 58 -1.68 0.76 9.93
CA LYS A 58 -1.21 2.15 9.77
C LYS A 58 -0.50 2.66 11.02
N GLN A 59 -1.09 2.45 12.20
CA GLN A 59 -0.52 2.95 13.46
C GLN A 59 0.85 2.31 13.75
N ASP A 60 0.96 0.98 13.64
CA ASP A 60 2.23 0.26 13.84
C ASP A 60 3.30 0.74 12.85
N MET A 61 2.92 0.93 11.58
CA MET A 61 3.80 1.44 10.53
C MET A 61 4.31 2.85 10.83
N GLU A 62 3.43 3.77 11.27
CA GLU A 62 3.81 5.15 11.54
C GLU A 62 4.70 5.32 12.77
N GLN A 63 4.66 4.36 13.70
CA GLN A 63 5.59 4.31 14.84
C GLN A 63 6.96 3.70 14.49
N ASP A 64 7.13 3.12 13.29
CA ASP A 64 8.42 2.56 12.89
C ASP A 64 9.42 3.69 12.53
N PRO A 65 10.59 3.75 13.18
CA PRO A 65 11.57 4.81 12.94
C PRO A 65 12.19 4.77 11.54
N ARG A 66 12.12 3.64 10.82
CA ARG A 66 12.53 3.57 9.41
C ARG A 66 11.48 4.16 8.49
N PHE A 67 10.20 3.94 8.79
CA PHE A 67 9.11 4.57 8.04
C PHE A 67 9.15 6.09 8.16
N SER A 68 9.39 6.62 9.36
CA SER A 68 9.58 8.07 9.56
C SER A 68 10.75 8.63 8.74
N ARG A 69 11.91 7.96 8.73
CA ARG A 69 13.07 8.35 7.92
C ARG A 69 12.79 8.27 6.43
N PHE A 70 12.11 7.22 6.01
CA PHE A 70 11.66 7.04 4.63
C PHE A 70 10.75 8.20 4.20
N ARG A 71 9.68 8.50 4.95
CA ARG A 71 8.81 9.64 4.67
C ARG A 71 9.58 10.95 4.53
N LYS A 72 10.48 11.23 5.48
CA LYS A 72 11.29 12.46 5.44
C LYS A 72 12.22 12.51 4.22
N ALA A 73 12.79 11.37 3.83
CA ALA A 73 13.61 11.29 2.62
C ALA A 73 12.80 11.61 1.36
N LEU A 74 11.55 11.12 1.28
CA LEU A 74 10.64 11.44 0.18
C LEU A 74 10.31 12.93 0.12
N GLU A 75 9.89 13.50 1.24
CA GLU A 75 9.54 14.91 1.36
C GLU A 75 10.71 15.82 0.96
N ASN A 76 11.93 15.47 1.39
CA ASN A 76 13.15 16.19 1.02
C ASN A 76 13.47 16.15 -0.48
N ASN A 77 12.98 15.14 -1.20
CA ASN A 77 13.15 14.99 -2.65
C ASN A 77 11.92 15.49 -3.44
N GLY A 78 11.02 16.24 -2.80
CA GLY A 78 9.86 16.85 -3.45
C GLY A 78 8.70 15.88 -3.70
N PHE A 79 8.73 14.70 -3.11
CA PHE A 79 7.61 13.76 -3.13
C PHE A 79 6.67 14.01 -1.96
N PHE A 80 5.37 13.87 -2.17
CA PHE A 80 4.38 13.95 -1.10
C PHE A 80 3.89 12.55 -0.73
N LEU A 81 3.92 12.19 0.55
CA LEU A 81 3.45 10.89 1.03
C LEU A 81 2.30 11.05 2.02
N VAL A 82 1.15 10.46 1.68
CA VAL A 82 0.02 10.28 2.60
C VAL A 82 -0.08 8.81 3.00
N SER A 83 -0.41 8.56 4.26
CA SER A 83 -0.79 7.22 4.75
C SER A 83 -2.21 7.24 5.27
N ALA A 84 -2.99 6.21 4.91
CA ALA A 84 -4.35 6.00 5.37
C ALA A 84 -4.58 4.54 5.76
N HIS A 85 -5.60 4.30 6.59
CA HIS A 85 -6.08 2.96 6.84
C HIS A 85 -6.95 2.53 5.63
N THR A 86 -6.99 1.23 5.32
CA THR A 86 -7.64 0.69 4.11
C THR A 86 -9.14 1.01 4.05
N ASP A 87 -9.81 1.03 5.20
CA ASP A 87 -11.22 1.42 5.37
C ASP A 87 -11.57 2.83 4.85
N LYS A 88 -10.60 3.73 4.70
CA LYS A 88 -10.84 5.10 4.23
C LYS A 88 -11.15 5.18 2.73
N LEU A 89 -10.83 4.13 1.97
CA LEU A 89 -11.05 4.10 0.52
C LEU A 89 -12.01 3.00 0.07
N ILE A 90 -12.27 2.00 0.92
CA ILE A 90 -13.29 1.00 0.64
C ILE A 90 -14.64 1.67 0.93
N ILE A 91 -15.18 2.37 -0.07
CA ILE A 91 -16.59 2.74 -0.07
C ILE A 91 -17.36 1.43 -0.21
N GLU A 92 -18.15 1.09 0.80
CA GLU A 92 -19.14 0.01 0.69
C GLU A 92 -20.18 0.41 -0.37
N ASP A 93 -19.93 0.10 -1.64
CA ASP A 93 -20.95 0.07 -2.71
C ASP A 93 -21.97 -1.07 -2.50
N THR A 94 -22.09 -1.59 -1.28
CA THR A 94 -22.92 -2.72 -0.87
C THR A 94 -23.89 -2.37 0.24
N LYS A 95 -24.39 -1.13 0.29
CA LYS A 95 -25.72 -0.91 0.90
C LYS A 95 -26.80 -1.19 -0.17
N PRO A 96 -27.63 -2.25 -0.02
CA PRO A 96 -28.79 -2.37 -0.87
C PRO A 96 -29.66 -1.14 -0.64
N VAL A 97 -29.94 -0.41 -1.71
CA VAL A 97 -31.06 0.53 -1.77
C VAL A 97 -32.31 -0.32 -1.62
N HIS A 98 -32.73 -0.58 -0.39
CA HIS A 98 -34.08 -1.05 -0.15
C HIS A 98 -34.99 0.13 -0.46
N SER A 99 -35.62 0.01 -1.62
CA SER A 99 -36.73 0.80 -2.12
C SER A 99 -37.77 0.99 -1.00
N GLU A 100 -37.91 2.20 -0.48
CA GLU A 100 -39.18 2.61 0.09
C GLU A 100 -40.14 2.83 -1.09
N THR A 101 -40.83 1.76 -1.49
CA THR A 101 -42.03 1.86 -2.31
C THR A 101 -43.19 2.35 -1.47
N ALA A 102 -43.68 3.53 -1.85
CA ALA A 102 -45.05 4.07 -1.76
C ALA A 102 -45.70 4.21 -0.36
#